data_AF-A0A2D6ALH5-F1
#
_entry.id   AF-A0A2D6ALH5-F1
#
_cell.length_a   1.000
_cell.length_b   1.000
_cell.length_c   1.000
_cell.angle_alpha   90.00
_cell.angle_beta   90.00
_cell.angle_gamma   90.00
#
_symmetry.space_group_name_H-M   'P 1'
#
loop_
_entity.id
_entity.type
_entity.pdbx_description
1 polymer ?
#
loop_
_entity_poly.entity_id
_entity_poly.type
_entity_poly.pdbx_seq_one_letter_code
_entity_poly.pdbx_strand_id
1 'polypeptide(L)'
;MKKNFYYILLLVSLALKGQDLKSKADENYQSQDWKKAEVNYSKYLKTNPQDSSAWYRLAYSQLQLGTLDKALKNFDQAYQGNFFPAYTLYQKSKAYALRGEEEKMYQTLNEAVKRGFSNFKLLESEKEWADSRESNTFLEVIQLTKENAFPCLTDSVRRHFDFWIGDWDVLVNGQKVGENIITLAEGGCAIHESYTTAGIFSGQSINYYNPLDRKWHQTWVASGGNVLDYTEIDREPGMIQFLADYLNPTGQVVQSRLTFIANEDGSVRQLFENSTDGGTTWVAGFDGHYVKKFTD
;
A
#
# COMPACT_ATOMS: atom_id res chain seq x y z
N MET A 1 -3.78 49.48 29.81
CA MET A 1 -4.74 48.36 29.85
C MET A 1 -5.85 48.43 28.79
N LYS A 2 -6.55 49.56 28.57
CA LYS A 2 -7.64 49.63 27.56
C LYS A 2 -7.21 49.32 26.11
N LYS A 3 -6.02 49.77 25.66
CA LYS A 3 -5.52 49.52 24.29
C LYS A 3 -5.37 48.03 23.98
N ASN A 4 -4.77 47.25 24.89
CA ASN A 4 -4.58 45.80 24.71
C ASN A 4 -5.90 45.02 24.68
N PHE A 5 -6.93 45.47 25.40
CA PHE A 5 -8.25 44.82 25.40
C PHE A 5 -8.97 44.99 24.05
N TYR A 6 -8.91 46.17 23.42
CA TYR A 6 -9.46 46.38 22.08
C TYR A 6 -8.73 45.56 21.00
N TYR A 7 -7.40 45.41 21.12
CA TYR A 7 -6.63 44.55 20.21
C TYR A 7 -7.05 43.07 20.35
N ILE A 8 -7.22 42.58 21.58
CA ILE A 8 -7.68 41.20 21.82
C ILE A 8 -9.10 41.00 21.28
N LEU A 9 -10.04 41.91 21.53
CA LEU A 9 -11.41 41.83 21.00
C LEU A 9 -11.46 41.89 19.46
N LEU A 10 -10.65 42.74 18.84
CA LEU A 10 -10.55 42.83 17.38
C LEU A 10 -10.01 41.52 16.79
N LEU A 11 -8.94 40.97 17.38
CA LEU A 11 -8.35 39.70 16.96
C LEU A 11 -9.34 38.53 17.10
N VAL A 12 -10.08 38.45 18.21
CA VAL A 12 -11.13 37.44 18.42
C VAL A 12 -12.26 37.58 17.39
N SER A 13 -12.69 38.81 17.07
CA SER A 13 -13.75 39.05 16.08
C SER A 13 -13.33 38.69 14.64
N LEU A 14 -12.06 38.92 14.29
CA LEU A 14 -11.48 38.56 12.99
C LEU A 14 -11.32 37.04 12.85
N ALA A 15 -10.91 36.36 13.94
CA ALA A 15 -10.83 34.91 13.99
C ALA A 15 -12.21 34.25 13.79
N LEU A 16 -13.24 34.74 14.48
CA LEU A 16 -14.62 34.25 14.34
C LEU A 16 -15.19 34.44 12.92
N LYS A 17 -14.96 35.61 12.30
CA LYS A 17 -15.37 35.87 10.91
C LYS A 17 -14.63 34.99 9.90
N GLY A 18 -13.33 34.75 10.11
CA GLY A 18 -12.55 33.85 9.28
C GLY A 18 -13.09 32.42 9.33
N GLN A 19 -13.42 31.93 10.53
CA GLN A 19 -13.95 30.59 10.73
C GLN A 19 -15.34 30.39 10.07
N ASP A 20 -16.22 31.39 10.15
CA ASP A 20 -17.52 31.39 9.46
C ASP A 20 -17.37 31.33 7.93
N LEU A 21 -16.44 32.12 7.37
CA LEU A 21 -16.17 32.10 5.93
C LEU A 21 -15.64 30.74 5.48
N LYS A 22 -14.75 30.12 6.26
CA LYS A 22 -14.23 28.78 5.94
C LYS A 22 -15.33 27.73 6.00
N SER A 23 -16.16 27.70 7.06
CA SER A 23 -17.27 26.75 7.17
C SER A 23 -18.20 26.83 5.96
N LYS A 24 -18.62 28.05 5.59
CA LYS A 24 -19.43 28.26 4.39
C LYS A 24 -18.71 27.83 3.12
N ALA A 25 -17.43 28.11 2.97
CA ALA A 25 -16.66 27.67 1.81
C ALA A 25 -16.59 26.15 1.71
N ASP A 26 -16.40 25.47 2.85
CA ASP A 26 -16.37 24.02 2.98
C ASP A 26 -17.74 23.40 2.62
N GLU A 27 -18.84 23.96 3.11
CA GLU A 27 -20.20 23.53 2.77
C GLU A 27 -20.50 23.69 1.26
N ASN A 28 -20.12 24.81 0.67
CA ASN A 28 -20.27 25.03 -0.78
C ASN A 28 -19.39 24.06 -1.59
N TYR A 29 -18.20 23.75 -1.11
CA TYR A 29 -17.30 22.77 -1.74
C TYR A 29 -17.88 21.35 -1.69
N GLN A 30 -18.39 20.93 -0.53
CA GLN A 30 -19.00 19.61 -0.34
C GLN A 30 -20.28 19.44 -1.19
N SER A 31 -21.07 20.51 -1.33
CA SER A 31 -22.25 20.53 -2.20
C SER A 31 -21.92 20.78 -3.69
N GLN A 32 -20.64 20.87 -4.05
CA GLN A 32 -20.16 21.13 -5.41
C GLN A 32 -20.66 22.46 -6.02
N ASP A 33 -21.08 23.42 -5.19
CA ASP A 33 -21.31 24.80 -5.61
C ASP A 33 -19.96 25.52 -5.75
N TRP A 34 -19.21 25.14 -6.79
CA TRP A 34 -17.85 25.62 -7.04
C TRP A 34 -17.75 27.14 -7.10
N LYS A 35 -18.81 27.79 -7.61
CA LYS A 35 -18.86 29.25 -7.73
C LYS A 35 -18.94 29.92 -6.36
N LYS A 36 -19.81 29.45 -5.46
CA LYS A 36 -19.85 29.98 -4.09
C LYS A 36 -18.62 29.58 -3.28
N ALA A 37 -18.09 28.38 -3.50
CA ALA A 37 -16.86 27.91 -2.88
C ALA A 37 -15.69 28.84 -3.25
N GLU A 38 -15.49 29.13 -4.54
CA GLU A 38 -14.44 30.05 -5.02
C GLU A 38 -14.54 31.41 -4.31
N VAL A 39 -15.75 31.99 -4.25
CA VAL A 39 -15.99 33.29 -3.61
C VAL A 39 -15.64 33.28 -2.13
N ASN A 40 -16.10 32.27 -1.39
CA ASN A 40 -15.91 32.22 0.06
C ASN A 40 -14.46 31.87 0.43
N TYR A 41 -13.81 30.91 -0.25
CA TYR A 41 -12.38 30.67 -0.05
C TYR A 41 -11.53 31.88 -0.40
N SER A 42 -11.81 32.57 -1.51
CA SER A 42 -11.07 33.78 -1.89
C SER A 42 -11.18 34.89 -0.85
N LYS A 43 -12.32 35.02 -0.17
CA LYS A 43 -12.48 35.96 0.96
C LYS A 43 -11.71 35.49 2.19
N TYR A 44 -11.82 34.21 2.53
CA TYR A 44 -11.16 33.59 3.68
C TYR A 44 -9.63 33.71 3.62
N LEU A 45 -9.05 33.39 2.46
CA LEU A 45 -7.60 33.36 2.24
C LEU A 45 -6.94 34.74 2.29
N LYS A 46 -7.70 35.84 2.14
CA LYS A 46 -7.16 37.21 2.32
C LYS A 46 -6.61 37.45 3.72
N THR A 47 -7.21 36.82 4.73
CA THR A 47 -6.78 36.94 6.13
C THR A 47 -6.10 35.68 6.65
N ASN A 48 -6.12 34.59 5.88
CA ASN A 48 -5.54 33.30 6.26
C ASN A 48 -4.65 32.73 5.13
N PRO A 49 -3.63 33.48 4.64
CA PRO A 49 -2.86 33.09 3.46
C PRO A 49 -1.99 31.85 3.64
N GLN A 50 -1.84 31.35 4.87
CA GLN A 50 -1.06 30.14 5.18
C GLN A 50 -1.90 28.86 5.14
N ASP A 51 -3.24 28.96 5.01
CA ASP A 51 -4.11 27.78 4.93
C ASP A 51 -4.02 27.13 3.55
N SER A 52 -3.07 26.19 3.45
CA SER A 52 -2.78 25.46 2.21
C SER A 52 -3.92 24.52 1.80
N SER A 53 -4.74 24.07 2.75
CA SER A 53 -5.94 23.29 2.46
C SER A 53 -7.00 24.14 1.75
N ALA A 54 -7.18 25.39 2.18
CA ALA A 54 -8.08 26.33 1.54
C ALA A 54 -7.58 26.76 0.16
N TRP A 55 -6.26 26.93 -0.03
CA TRP A 55 -5.67 27.16 -1.36
C TRP A 55 -5.98 26.00 -2.32
N TYR A 56 -5.81 24.75 -1.88
CA TYR A 56 -6.14 23.58 -2.69
C TYR A 56 -7.61 23.55 -3.07
N ARG A 57 -8.52 23.76 -2.11
CA ARG A 57 -9.97 23.70 -2.37
C ARG A 57 -10.45 24.86 -3.26
N LEU A 58 -9.84 26.04 -3.14
CA LEU A 58 -10.04 27.15 -4.06
C LEU A 58 -9.58 26.76 -5.48
N ALA A 59 -8.36 26.23 -5.61
CA ALA A 59 -7.80 25.80 -6.89
C ALA A 59 -8.65 24.72 -7.55
N TYR A 60 -9.10 23.72 -6.78
CA TYR A 60 -9.98 22.67 -7.27
C TYR A 60 -11.33 23.23 -7.73
N SER A 61 -11.95 24.14 -6.96
CA SER A 61 -13.19 24.80 -7.38
C SER A 61 -12.99 25.54 -8.71
N GLN A 62 -11.85 26.20 -8.87
CA GLN A 62 -11.49 26.92 -10.10
C GLN A 62 -11.21 26.00 -11.29
N LEU A 63 -10.63 24.81 -11.03
CA LEU A 63 -10.46 23.75 -12.03
C LEU A 63 -11.83 23.27 -12.54
N GLN A 64 -12.77 23.01 -11.62
CA GLN A 64 -14.14 22.60 -11.99
C GLN A 64 -14.89 23.70 -12.76
N LEU A 65 -14.61 24.96 -12.49
CA LEU A 65 -15.17 26.12 -13.21
C LEU A 65 -14.46 26.40 -14.55
N GLY A 66 -13.39 25.68 -14.90
CA GLY A 66 -12.60 25.93 -16.11
C GLY A 66 -11.75 27.20 -16.06
N THR A 67 -11.59 27.81 -14.88
CA THR A 67 -10.72 28.99 -14.68
C THR A 67 -9.27 28.58 -14.45
N LEU A 68 -8.69 27.93 -15.46
CA LEU A 68 -7.46 27.13 -15.34
C LEU A 68 -6.23 27.93 -14.89
N ASP A 69 -6.06 29.19 -15.34
CA ASP A 69 -4.95 30.04 -14.89
C ASP A 69 -4.96 30.31 -13.39
N LYS A 70 -6.15 30.59 -12.83
CA LYS A 70 -6.30 30.81 -11.39
C LYS A 70 -6.08 29.52 -10.62
N ALA A 71 -6.61 28.40 -11.14
CA ALA A 71 -6.44 27.09 -10.54
C ALA A 71 -4.95 26.73 -10.42
N LEU A 72 -4.18 26.85 -11.52
CA LEU A 72 -2.75 26.58 -11.53
C LEU A 72 -1.98 27.40 -10.48
N LYS A 73 -2.22 28.72 -10.42
CA LYS A 73 -1.60 29.60 -9.43
C LYS A 73 -1.93 29.20 -7.99
N ASN A 74 -3.17 28.82 -7.73
CA ASN A 74 -3.60 28.45 -6.38
C ASN A 74 -3.17 27.03 -5.98
N PHE A 75 -2.99 26.12 -6.95
CA PHE A 75 -2.32 24.84 -6.71
C PHE A 75 -0.86 25.04 -6.31
N ASP A 76 -0.15 26.03 -6.89
CA ASP A 76 1.21 26.36 -6.46
C ASP A 76 1.26 26.83 -5.00
N GLN A 77 0.28 27.63 -4.56
CA GLN A 77 0.17 28.03 -3.15
C GLN A 77 -0.08 26.84 -2.22
N ALA A 78 -1.00 25.93 -2.59
CA ALA A 78 -1.26 24.72 -1.82
C ALA A 78 -0.03 23.79 -1.73
N TYR A 79 0.68 23.66 -2.85
CA TYR A 79 1.89 22.84 -2.95
C TYR A 79 3.05 23.42 -2.14
N GLN A 80 3.24 24.75 -2.15
CA GLN A 80 4.26 25.43 -1.36
C GLN A 80 4.10 25.20 0.14
N GLY A 81 2.87 25.12 0.64
CA GLY A 81 2.61 24.75 2.03
C GLY A 81 2.42 23.25 2.27
N ASN A 82 2.89 22.41 1.33
CA ASN A 82 2.96 20.95 1.43
C ASN A 82 1.60 20.27 1.70
N PHE A 83 0.50 20.85 1.22
CA PHE A 83 -0.82 20.23 1.34
C PHE A 83 -0.97 19.11 0.31
N PHE A 84 -0.94 17.84 0.77
CA PHE A 84 -1.04 16.63 -0.05
C PHE A 84 -0.31 16.77 -1.40
N PRO A 85 1.03 16.95 -1.40
CA PRO A 85 1.78 17.42 -2.57
C PRO A 85 1.56 16.56 -3.83
N ALA A 86 1.50 15.23 -3.68
CA ALA A 86 1.20 14.30 -4.77
C ALA A 86 -0.18 14.57 -5.41
N TYR A 87 -1.25 14.65 -4.60
CA TYR A 87 -2.60 14.91 -5.09
C TYR A 87 -2.77 16.34 -5.62
N THR A 88 -2.10 17.32 -5.02
CA THR A 88 -2.09 18.70 -5.52
C THR A 88 -1.47 18.78 -6.92
N LEU A 89 -0.34 18.12 -7.14
CA LEU A 89 0.29 18.03 -8.46
C LEU A 89 -0.55 17.24 -9.45
N TYR A 90 -1.19 16.15 -9.01
CA TYR A 90 -2.14 15.40 -9.84
C TYR A 90 -3.27 16.32 -10.37
N GLN A 91 -3.95 17.05 -9.49
CA GLN A 91 -5.00 17.99 -9.91
C GLN A 91 -4.46 19.14 -10.78
N LYS A 92 -3.25 19.63 -10.48
CA LYS A 92 -2.56 20.63 -11.31
C LYS A 92 -2.27 20.10 -12.72
N SER A 93 -1.88 18.83 -12.86
CA SER A 93 -1.63 18.20 -14.16
C SER A 93 -2.91 18.10 -15.00
N LYS A 94 -4.08 17.87 -14.37
CA LYS A 94 -5.38 17.96 -15.06
C LYS A 94 -5.65 19.35 -15.62
N ALA A 95 -5.29 20.40 -14.88
CA ALA A 95 -5.43 21.77 -15.38
C ALA A 95 -4.56 22.03 -16.62
N TYR A 96 -3.36 21.46 -16.70
CA TYR A 96 -2.52 21.51 -17.91
C TYR A 96 -3.10 20.67 -19.06
N ALA A 97 -3.63 19.48 -18.77
CA ALA A 97 -4.31 18.63 -19.75
C ALA A 97 -5.47 19.38 -20.42
N LEU A 98 -6.34 20.01 -19.62
CA LEU A 98 -7.48 20.80 -20.10
C LEU A 98 -7.06 22.06 -20.90
N ARG A 99 -5.82 22.54 -20.74
CA ARG A 99 -5.25 23.63 -21.54
C ARG A 99 -4.59 23.16 -22.83
N GLY A 100 -4.41 21.85 -23.03
CA GLY A 100 -3.60 21.30 -24.11
C GLY A 100 -2.09 21.51 -23.93
N GLU A 101 -1.62 21.76 -22.70
CA GLU A 101 -0.20 21.96 -22.40
C GLU A 101 0.47 20.63 -22.04
N GLU A 102 0.63 19.77 -23.05
CA GLU A 102 1.05 18.37 -22.90
C GLU A 102 2.39 18.20 -22.16
N GLU A 103 3.41 18.98 -22.52
CA GLU A 103 4.72 18.90 -21.88
C GLU A 103 4.64 19.17 -20.37
N LYS A 104 3.93 20.23 -19.97
CA LYS A 104 3.75 20.59 -18.55
C LYS A 104 2.86 19.61 -17.82
N MET A 105 1.87 19.04 -18.52
CA MET A 105 1.01 17.99 -17.99
C MET A 105 1.85 16.78 -17.57
N TYR A 106 2.67 16.23 -18.47
CA TYR A 106 3.54 15.08 -18.15
C TYR A 106 4.62 15.43 -17.12
N GLN A 107 5.24 16.61 -17.18
CA GLN A 107 6.21 17.04 -16.17
C GLN A 107 5.58 17.08 -14.78
N THR A 108 4.39 17.68 -14.66
CA THR A 108 3.67 17.81 -13.39
C THR A 108 3.16 16.47 -12.88
N LEU A 109 2.65 15.63 -13.78
CA LEU A 109 2.14 14.31 -13.43
C LEU A 109 3.27 13.36 -12.97
N ASN A 110 4.42 13.38 -13.65
CA ASN A 110 5.61 12.64 -13.21
C ASN A 110 6.10 13.11 -11.83
N GLU A 111 6.10 14.41 -11.56
CA GLU A 111 6.41 14.92 -10.22
C GLU A 111 5.36 14.45 -9.19
N ALA A 112 4.07 14.39 -9.55
CA ALA A 112 3.05 13.83 -8.66
C ALA A 112 3.38 12.39 -8.25
N VAL A 113 3.76 11.55 -9.22
CA VAL A 113 4.18 10.16 -9.00
C VAL A 113 5.45 10.09 -8.14
N LYS A 114 6.47 10.91 -8.41
CA LYS A 114 7.67 11.00 -7.56
C LYS A 114 7.37 11.40 -6.11
N ARG A 115 6.29 12.15 -5.89
CA ARG A 115 5.79 12.52 -4.55
C ARG A 115 4.89 11.46 -3.91
N GLY A 116 4.72 10.30 -4.53
CA GLY A 116 3.95 9.18 -3.99
C GLY A 116 2.48 9.16 -4.45
N PHE A 117 2.13 9.80 -5.57
CA PHE A 117 0.82 9.57 -6.16
C PHE A 117 0.69 8.10 -6.57
N SER A 118 -0.34 7.43 -6.06
CA SER A 118 -0.52 5.98 -6.20
C SER A 118 -1.89 5.58 -6.76
N ASN A 119 -2.78 6.55 -7.04
CA ASN A 119 -4.12 6.23 -7.52
C ASN A 119 -4.18 6.06 -9.04
N PHE A 120 -3.59 4.97 -9.52
CA PHE A 120 -3.56 4.64 -10.95
C PHE A 120 -4.95 4.44 -11.55
N LYS A 121 -5.95 4.09 -10.74
CA LYS A 121 -7.35 3.97 -11.18
C LYS A 121 -7.92 5.29 -11.66
N LEU A 122 -7.52 6.42 -11.09
CA LEU A 122 -7.93 7.73 -11.60
C LEU A 122 -7.29 8.01 -12.98
N LEU A 123 -6.03 7.61 -13.20
CA LEU A 123 -5.38 7.72 -14.51
C LEU A 123 -6.09 6.87 -15.58
N GLU A 124 -6.52 5.66 -15.20
CA GLU A 124 -7.23 4.74 -16.10
C GLU A 124 -8.67 5.20 -16.41
N SER A 125 -9.35 5.90 -15.49
CA SER A 125 -10.80 6.14 -15.59
C SER A 125 -11.22 7.58 -15.87
N GLU A 126 -10.48 8.59 -15.41
CA GLU A 126 -10.91 9.99 -15.54
C GLU A 126 -10.81 10.48 -16.99
N LYS A 127 -11.87 11.14 -17.46
CA LYS A 127 -12.03 11.55 -18.87
C LYS A 127 -10.93 12.48 -19.37
N GLU A 128 -10.31 13.25 -18.47
CA GLU A 128 -9.21 14.17 -18.76
C GLU A 128 -7.98 13.46 -19.34
N TRP A 129 -7.88 12.14 -19.14
CA TRP A 129 -6.78 11.33 -19.64
C TRP A 129 -7.12 10.56 -20.91
N ALA A 130 -8.36 10.61 -21.40
CA ALA A 130 -8.84 9.73 -22.48
C ALA A 130 -7.94 9.76 -23.72
N ASP A 131 -7.47 10.95 -24.12
CA ASP A 131 -6.62 11.13 -25.30
C ASP A 131 -5.16 10.70 -25.07
N SER A 132 -4.72 10.60 -23.81
CA SER A 132 -3.33 10.25 -23.44
C SER A 132 -3.15 8.77 -23.10
N ARG A 133 -4.22 8.02 -22.81
CA ARG A 133 -4.16 6.65 -22.24
C ARG A 133 -3.36 5.65 -23.05
N GLU A 134 -3.38 5.77 -24.38
CA GLU A 134 -2.67 4.86 -25.29
C GLU A 134 -1.23 5.32 -25.60
N SER A 135 -0.80 6.46 -25.06
CA SER A 135 0.56 6.95 -25.28
C SER A 135 1.55 6.19 -24.39
N ASN A 136 2.71 5.84 -24.96
CA ASN A 136 3.77 5.15 -24.20
C ASN A 136 4.18 5.94 -22.95
N THR A 137 4.30 7.26 -23.05
CA THR A 137 4.63 8.13 -21.92
C THR A 137 3.60 8.05 -20.80
N PHE A 138 2.31 7.98 -21.13
CA PHE A 138 1.26 7.86 -20.11
C PHE A 138 1.20 6.45 -19.52
N LEU A 139 1.46 5.41 -20.33
CA LEU A 139 1.59 4.03 -19.84
C LEU A 139 2.76 3.89 -18.85
N GLU A 140 3.89 4.55 -19.10
CA GLU A 140 5.00 4.62 -18.14
C GLU A 140 4.58 5.30 -16.82
N VAL A 141 3.85 6.41 -16.89
CA VAL A 141 3.29 7.08 -15.69
C VAL A 141 2.36 6.14 -14.92
N ILE A 142 1.46 5.43 -15.61
CA ILE A 142 0.56 4.46 -14.98
C ILE A 142 1.37 3.37 -14.28
N GLN A 143 2.41 2.84 -14.93
CA GLN A 143 3.26 1.80 -14.37
C GLN A 143 3.95 2.27 -13.08
N LEU A 144 4.60 3.43 -13.11
CA LEU A 144 5.22 4.01 -11.91
C LEU A 144 4.19 4.31 -10.80
N THR A 145 2.97 4.69 -11.17
CA THR A 145 1.88 4.89 -10.20
C THR A 145 1.42 3.57 -9.57
N LYS A 146 1.41 2.47 -10.34
CA LYS A 146 1.13 1.11 -9.82
C LYS A 146 2.21 0.65 -8.85
N GLU A 147 3.47 0.97 -9.12
CA GLU A 147 4.58 0.68 -8.20
C GLU A 147 4.44 1.44 -6.88
N ASN A 148 4.02 2.70 -6.91
CA ASN A 148 3.67 3.43 -5.68
C ASN A 148 2.47 2.83 -4.94
N ALA A 149 1.50 2.26 -5.66
CA ALA A 149 0.32 1.62 -5.05
C ALA A 149 0.66 0.26 -4.42
N PHE A 150 1.59 -0.47 -5.04
CA PHE A 150 1.97 -1.83 -4.70
C PHE A 150 3.48 -1.96 -4.57
N PRO A 151 4.11 -1.24 -3.63
CA PRO A 151 5.57 -1.12 -3.54
C PRO A 151 6.25 -2.46 -3.26
N CYS A 152 5.52 -3.41 -2.66
CA CYS A 152 6.02 -4.74 -2.36
C CYS A 152 6.30 -5.57 -3.62
N LEU A 153 5.59 -5.34 -4.73
CA LEU A 153 5.76 -6.09 -5.98
C LEU A 153 7.13 -5.88 -6.64
N THR A 154 7.78 -4.74 -6.36
CA THR A 154 9.09 -4.39 -6.92
C THR A 154 10.23 -4.45 -5.90
N ASP A 155 9.94 -4.78 -4.64
CA ASP A 155 10.94 -4.89 -3.58
C ASP A 155 11.46 -6.34 -3.50
N SER A 156 12.68 -6.57 -3.98
CA SER A 156 13.27 -7.90 -4.04
C SER A 156 13.34 -8.62 -2.68
N VAL A 157 13.45 -7.89 -1.56
CA VAL A 157 13.49 -8.51 -0.23
C VAL A 157 12.10 -9.04 0.15
N ARG A 158 11.06 -8.27 -0.18
CA ARG A 158 9.65 -8.65 0.00
C ARG A 158 9.15 -9.67 -1.02
N ARG A 159 9.90 -9.88 -2.10
CA ARG A 159 9.64 -10.89 -3.14
C ARG A 159 10.54 -12.12 -3.03
N HIS A 160 11.38 -12.20 -2.00
CA HIS A 160 12.31 -13.32 -1.83
C HIS A 160 11.62 -14.69 -1.77
N PHE A 161 10.46 -14.75 -1.11
CA PHE A 161 9.74 -16.01 -0.87
C PHE A 161 8.79 -16.40 -2.02
N ASP A 162 8.88 -15.73 -3.17
CA ASP A 162 7.98 -15.92 -4.31
C ASP A 162 8.08 -17.30 -4.95
N PHE A 163 9.22 -17.98 -4.80
CA PHE A 163 9.42 -19.31 -5.36
C PHE A 163 8.40 -20.34 -4.84
N TRP A 164 7.74 -20.06 -3.72
CA TRP A 164 6.70 -20.90 -3.14
C TRP A 164 5.28 -20.61 -3.67
N ILE A 165 5.06 -19.51 -4.40
CA ILE A 165 3.75 -19.14 -4.95
C ILE A 165 3.31 -20.16 -6.01
N GLY A 166 2.07 -20.65 -5.90
CA GLY A 166 1.48 -21.59 -6.85
C GLY A 166 0.44 -22.52 -6.24
N ASP A 167 -0.06 -23.42 -7.07
CA ASP A 167 -0.93 -24.52 -6.68
C ASP A 167 -0.13 -25.82 -6.68
N TRP A 168 -0.18 -26.56 -5.58
CA TRP A 168 0.76 -27.63 -5.26
C TRP A 168 0.05 -28.91 -4.82
N ASP A 169 0.52 -30.04 -5.35
CA ASP A 169 0.37 -31.34 -4.72
C ASP A 169 1.52 -31.53 -3.73
N VAL A 170 1.18 -31.82 -2.48
CA VAL A 170 2.16 -32.01 -1.41
C VAL A 170 2.39 -33.50 -1.20
N LEU A 171 3.64 -33.94 -1.39
CA LEU A 171 4.05 -35.33 -1.33
C LEU A 171 4.98 -35.57 -0.14
N VAL A 172 4.85 -36.73 0.50
CA VAL A 172 5.81 -37.24 1.49
C VAL A 172 6.19 -38.64 1.06
N ASN A 173 7.49 -38.91 0.92
CA ASN A 173 8.00 -40.20 0.41
C ASN A 173 7.33 -40.63 -0.92
N GLY A 174 7.03 -39.67 -1.80
CA GLY A 174 6.38 -39.89 -3.10
C GLY A 174 4.87 -40.12 -3.04
N GLN A 175 4.23 -40.10 -1.87
CA GLN A 175 2.78 -40.22 -1.72
C GLN A 175 2.13 -38.86 -1.48
N LYS A 176 1.05 -38.55 -2.19
CA LYS A 176 0.29 -37.31 -2.00
C LYS A 176 -0.40 -37.32 -0.63
N VAL A 177 -0.10 -36.33 0.20
CA VAL A 177 -0.67 -36.16 1.55
C VAL A 177 -1.59 -34.96 1.69
N GLY A 178 -1.51 -34.02 0.75
CA GLY A 178 -2.33 -32.82 0.77
C GLY A 178 -2.21 -31.98 -0.50
N GLU A 179 -2.90 -30.86 -0.48
CA GLU A 179 -2.87 -29.83 -1.51
C GLU A 179 -2.61 -28.49 -0.84
N ASN A 180 -1.89 -27.62 -1.54
CA ASN A 180 -1.57 -26.30 -1.01
C ASN A 180 -1.67 -25.22 -2.08
N ILE A 181 -2.43 -24.16 -1.78
CA ILE A 181 -2.58 -23.00 -2.65
C ILE A 181 -1.88 -21.81 -1.99
N ILE A 182 -0.85 -21.31 -2.66
CA ILE A 182 -0.03 -20.19 -2.22
C ILE A 182 -0.27 -19.01 -3.15
N THR A 183 -0.85 -17.93 -2.63
CA THR A 183 -1.23 -16.74 -3.40
C THR A 183 -0.61 -15.48 -2.86
N LEU A 184 -0.48 -14.46 -3.71
CA LEU A 184 -0.22 -13.11 -3.26
C LEU A 184 -1.46 -12.48 -2.61
N ALA A 185 -1.22 -11.82 -1.49
CA ALA A 185 -2.20 -11.06 -0.74
C ALA A 185 -1.70 -9.63 -0.51
N GLU A 186 -2.62 -8.73 -0.13
CA GLU A 186 -2.33 -7.35 0.28
C GLU A 186 -1.43 -6.59 -0.70
N GLY A 187 -1.77 -6.63 -2.00
CA GLY A 187 -1.00 -5.93 -3.04
C GLY A 187 0.43 -6.43 -3.19
N GLY A 188 0.70 -7.70 -2.84
CA GLY A 188 2.01 -8.32 -2.92
C GLY A 188 2.86 -8.17 -1.65
N CYS A 189 2.33 -7.55 -0.60
CA CYS A 189 3.04 -7.40 0.67
C CYS A 189 2.93 -8.63 1.59
N ALA A 190 2.06 -9.59 1.23
CA ALA A 190 1.94 -10.86 1.93
C ALA A 190 1.81 -12.03 0.93
N ILE A 191 2.20 -13.21 1.39
CA ILE A 191 1.90 -14.50 0.79
C ILE A 191 0.92 -15.22 1.71
N HIS A 192 -0.20 -15.65 1.15
CA HIS A 192 -1.21 -16.42 1.85
C HIS A 192 -1.17 -17.88 1.41
N GLU A 193 -1.10 -18.78 2.39
CA GLU A 193 -1.12 -20.22 2.24
C GLU A 193 -2.50 -20.77 2.62
N SER A 194 -3.00 -21.73 1.83
CA SER A 194 -4.17 -22.53 2.17
C SER A 194 -3.91 -24.01 1.92
N TYR A 195 -3.62 -24.73 2.99
CA TYR A 195 -3.31 -26.16 2.98
C TYR A 195 -4.53 -27.01 3.36
N THR A 196 -4.73 -28.10 2.63
CA THR A 196 -5.78 -29.08 2.91
C THR A 196 -5.27 -30.50 2.74
N THR A 197 -5.91 -31.45 3.41
CA THR A 197 -5.65 -32.89 3.26
C THR A 197 -6.91 -33.58 2.74
N ALA A 198 -6.79 -34.86 2.34
CA ALA A 198 -7.97 -35.69 2.02
C ALA A 198 -8.87 -35.94 3.25
N GLY A 199 -8.33 -35.75 4.46
CA GLY A 199 -9.08 -35.86 5.72
C GLY A 199 -9.69 -34.52 6.13
N ILE A 200 -9.88 -34.36 7.45
CA ILE A 200 -10.45 -33.14 8.04
C ILE A 200 -9.41 -32.07 8.39
N PHE A 201 -8.12 -32.38 8.21
CA PHE A 201 -7.05 -31.46 8.56
C PHE A 201 -6.89 -30.39 7.47
N SER A 202 -6.83 -29.15 7.90
CA SER A 202 -6.53 -27.98 7.09
C SER A 202 -5.73 -26.97 7.90
N GLY A 203 -5.05 -26.07 7.23
CA GLY A 203 -4.36 -24.95 7.85
C GLY A 203 -4.05 -23.86 6.86
N GLN A 204 -3.73 -22.69 7.39
CA GLN A 204 -3.43 -21.50 6.60
C GLN A 204 -2.27 -20.75 7.25
N SER A 205 -1.50 -20.05 6.44
CA SER A 205 -0.55 -19.06 6.94
C SER A 205 -0.61 -17.74 6.18
N ILE A 206 -0.24 -16.67 6.89
CA ILE A 206 0.12 -15.41 6.28
C ILE A 206 1.60 -15.16 6.50
N ASN A 207 2.30 -14.84 5.42
CA ASN A 207 3.75 -14.67 5.38
C ASN A 207 4.06 -13.26 4.88
N TYR A 208 4.88 -12.51 5.58
CA TYR A 208 5.14 -11.11 5.24
C TYR A 208 6.52 -10.66 5.73
N TYR A 209 7.11 -9.69 5.04
CA TYR A 209 8.35 -9.07 5.49
C TYR A 209 8.06 -7.82 6.33
N ASN A 210 8.56 -7.82 7.57
CA ASN A 210 8.41 -6.71 8.49
C ASN A 210 9.62 -5.75 8.37
N PRO A 211 9.41 -4.49 7.96
CA PRO A 211 10.50 -3.54 7.80
C PRO A 211 11.13 -3.10 9.13
N LEU A 212 10.46 -3.32 10.28
CA LEU A 212 10.96 -2.91 11.59
C LEU A 212 12.17 -3.75 12.03
N ASP A 213 12.05 -5.07 11.94
CA ASP A 213 13.11 -6.01 12.31
C ASP A 213 13.86 -6.58 11.11
N ARG A 214 13.42 -6.24 9.89
CA ARG A 214 14.04 -6.64 8.61
C ARG A 214 14.02 -8.14 8.40
N LYS A 215 12.92 -8.78 8.79
CA LYS A 215 12.72 -10.22 8.73
C LYS A 215 11.39 -10.58 8.11
N TRP A 216 11.36 -11.74 7.45
CA TRP A 216 10.11 -12.43 7.16
C TRP A 216 9.51 -13.00 8.44
N HIS A 217 8.19 -12.94 8.49
CA HIS A 217 7.35 -13.53 9.52
C HIS A 217 6.34 -14.46 8.86
N GLN A 218 5.96 -15.51 9.56
CA GLN A 218 4.84 -16.36 9.18
C GLN A 218 3.98 -16.61 10.42
N THR A 219 2.67 -16.38 10.31
CA THR A 219 1.71 -16.86 11.32
C THR A 219 0.91 -17.99 10.70
N TRP A 220 1.04 -19.19 11.25
CA TRP A 220 0.32 -20.39 10.85
C TRP A 220 -0.79 -20.71 11.84
N VAL A 221 -1.96 -21.12 11.33
CA VAL A 221 -3.10 -21.60 12.10
C VAL A 221 -3.67 -22.86 11.44
N ALA A 222 -3.80 -23.95 12.21
CA ALA A 222 -4.38 -25.21 11.74
C ALA A 222 -5.71 -25.55 12.41
N SER A 223 -6.54 -26.35 11.74
CA SER A 223 -7.82 -26.85 12.25
C SER A 223 -7.68 -27.74 13.50
N GLY A 224 -6.48 -28.25 13.76
CA GLY A 224 -6.12 -28.94 15.01
C GLY A 224 -5.87 -28.01 16.21
N GLY A 225 -5.97 -26.68 16.04
CA GLY A 225 -5.76 -25.69 17.09
C GLY A 225 -4.30 -25.24 17.27
N ASN A 226 -3.37 -25.78 16.47
CA ASN A 226 -1.98 -25.34 16.47
C ASN A 226 -1.87 -23.93 15.89
N VAL A 227 -1.15 -23.07 16.61
CA VAL A 227 -0.76 -21.72 16.18
C VAL A 227 0.75 -21.61 16.33
N LEU A 228 1.42 -21.16 15.28
CA LEU A 228 2.88 -20.94 15.29
C LEU A 228 3.19 -19.59 14.67
N ASP A 229 3.96 -18.78 15.39
CA ASP A 229 4.46 -17.47 14.96
C ASP A 229 5.96 -17.58 14.69
N TYR A 230 6.29 -17.71 13.42
CA TYR A 230 7.62 -17.92 12.89
C TYR A 230 8.31 -16.60 12.57
N THR A 231 9.58 -16.50 12.91
CA THR A 231 10.46 -15.38 12.54
C THR A 231 11.65 -15.90 11.76
N GLU A 232 12.04 -15.19 10.69
CA GLU A 232 13.21 -15.50 9.87
C GLU A 232 14.48 -15.58 10.73
N ILE A 233 15.24 -16.66 10.54
CA ILE A 233 16.56 -16.86 11.12
C ILE A 233 17.66 -16.97 10.08
N ASP A 234 17.33 -17.38 8.84
CA ASP A 234 18.29 -17.45 7.75
C ASP A 234 17.61 -17.32 6.38
N ARG A 235 18.39 -16.88 5.39
CA ARG A 235 17.93 -16.63 4.02
C ARG A 235 19.10 -16.67 3.03
N GLU A 236 18.96 -17.50 2.01
CA GLU A 236 19.87 -17.60 0.86
C GLU A 236 19.06 -17.59 -0.46
N PRO A 237 19.68 -17.40 -1.64
CA PRO A 237 18.96 -17.53 -2.90
C PRO A 237 18.22 -18.87 -3.01
N GLY A 238 16.89 -18.81 -3.17
CA GLY A 238 16.05 -20.02 -3.23
C GLY A 238 15.82 -20.71 -1.88
N MET A 239 16.25 -20.14 -0.76
CA MET A 239 16.03 -20.70 0.58
C MET A 239 15.56 -19.64 1.58
N ILE A 240 14.65 -20.02 2.46
CA ILE A 240 14.31 -19.24 3.65
C ILE A 240 14.05 -20.15 4.84
N GLN A 241 14.54 -19.76 6.01
CA GLN A 241 14.40 -20.53 7.24
C GLN A 241 13.82 -19.66 8.36
N PHE A 242 12.89 -20.26 9.10
CA PHE A 242 12.19 -19.66 10.20
C PHE A 242 12.36 -20.48 11.48
N LEU A 243 12.16 -19.80 12.61
CA LEU A 243 12.11 -20.39 13.94
C LEU A 243 10.85 -19.93 14.67
N ALA A 244 10.21 -20.84 15.40
CA ALA A 244 9.12 -20.54 16.33
C ALA A 244 9.22 -21.42 17.57
N ASP A 245 8.72 -20.93 18.70
CA ASP A 245 8.40 -21.77 19.85
C ASP A 245 6.91 -22.15 19.78
N TYR A 246 6.57 -23.39 20.13
CA TYR A 246 5.18 -23.81 20.23
C TYR A 246 4.97 -24.82 21.36
N LEU A 247 3.72 -24.97 21.82
CA LEU A 247 3.34 -26.00 22.77
C LEU A 247 3.01 -27.29 22.03
N ASN A 248 3.72 -28.36 22.34
CA ASN A 248 3.38 -29.68 21.85
C ASN A 248 2.12 -30.23 22.59
N PRO A 249 1.55 -31.38 22.16
CA PRO A 249 0.38 -31.96 22.81
C PRO A 249 0.56 -32.36 24.29
N THR A 250 1.80 -32.48 24.77
CA THR A 250 2.09 -32.78 26.19
C THR A 250 2.24 -31.52 27.04
N GLY A 251 2.08 -30.33 26.45
CA GLY A 251 2.19 -29.03 27.13
C GLY A 251 3.63 -28.55 27.32
N GLN A 252 4.60 -29.15 26.64
CA GLN A 252 5.99 -28.72 26.66
C GLN A 252 6.26 -27.71 25.54
N VAL A 253 7.07 -26.69 25.85
CA VAL A 253 7.57 -25.77 24.84
C VAL A 253 8.63 -26.49 24.01
N VAL A 254 8.46 -26.45 22.69
CA VAL A 254 9.34 -27.07 21.69
C VAL A 254 9.71 -26.01 20.66
N GLN A 255 10.95 -26.04 20.21
CA GLN A 255 11.41 -25.21 19.10
C GLN A 255 11.08 -25.89 17.78
N SER A 256 10.44 -25.15 16.89
CA SER A 256 10.20 -25.53 15.50
C SER A 256 11.09 -24.74 14.57
N ARG A 257 11.80 -25.43 13.68
CA ARG A 257 12.55 -24.86 12.56
C ARG A 257 11.86 -25.25 11.26
N LEU A 258 11.50 -24.24 10.47
CA LEU A 258 10.81 -24.40 9.20
C LEU A 258 11.68 -23.88 8.08
N THR A 259 12.06 -24.75 7.14
CA THR A 259 12.94 -24.42 6.01
C THR A 259 12.21 -24.65 4.71
N PHE A 260 12.24 -23.67 3.81
CA PHE A 260 11.77 -23.79 2.44
C PHE A 260 12.94 -23.71 1.48
N ILE A 261 12.99 -24.62 0.51
CA ILE A 261 14.05 -24.68 -0.50
C ILE A 261 13.39 -24.83 -1.88
N ALA A 262 13.72 -23.94 -2.81
CA ALA A 262 13.39 -24.07 -4.22
C ALA A 262 14.32 -25.09 -4.87
N ASN A 263 13.75 -26.05 -5.60
CA ASN A 263 14.51 -27.03 -6.38
C ASN A 263 14.61 -26.60 -7.85
N GLU A 264 15.59 -27.14 -8.56
CA GLU A 264 15.86 -26.79 -9.98
C GLU A 264 14.71 -27.17 -10.93
N ASP A 265 13.90 -28.18 -10.57
CA ASP A 265 12.74 -28.64 -11.34
C ASP A 265 11.47 -27.77 -11.11
N GLY A 266 11.58 -26.70 -10.31
CA GLY A 266 10.47 -25.82 -9.96
C GLY A 266 9.59 -26.34 -8.83
N SER A 267 9.92 -27.49 -8.24
CA SER A 267 9.31 -27.96 -6.98
C SER A 267 9.86 -27.19 -5.78
N VAL A 268 9.18 -27.28 -4.64
CA VAL A 268 9.64 -26.72 -3.37
C VAL A 268 9.71 -27.81 -2.31
N ARG A 269 10.78 -27.83 -1.52
CA ARG A 269 10.85 -28.64 -0.30
C ARG A 269 10.46 -27.77 0.89
N GLN A 270 9.55 -28.25 1.71
CA GLN A 270 9.25 -27.71 3.03
C GLN A 270 9.68 -28.72 4.09
N LEU A 271 10.69 -28.36 4.88
CA LEU A 271 11.17 -29.18 5.97
C LEU A 271 10.81 -28.53 7.31
N PHE A 272 10.07 -29.26 8.13
CA PHE A 272 9.74 -28.90 9.51
C PHE A 272 10.49 -29.84 10.46
N GLU A 273 11.24 -29.25 11.37
CA GLU A 273 12.04 -29.95 12.37
C GLU A 273 11.73 -29.43 13.77
N ASN A 274 11.77 -30.32 14.75
CA ASN A 274 11.56 -29.99 16.15
C ASN A 274 12.83 -30.19 16.97
N SER A 275 13.00 -29.35 17.98
CA SER A 275 14.02 -29.48 19.00
C SER A 275 13.42 -29.34 20.41
N THR A 276 13.78 -30.28 21.29
CA THR A 276 13.39 -30.27 22.72
C THR A 276 14.56 -29.92 23.64
N ASP A 277 15.73 -29.61 23.07
CA ASP A 277 16.98 -29.34 23.79
C ASP A 277 17.60 -27.98 23.45
N GLY A 278 16.72 -27.01 23.12
CA GLY A 278 17.12 -25.63 22.82
C GLY A 278 17.89 -25.47 21.51
N GLY A 279 17.58 -26.31 20.52
CA GLY A 279 18.15 -26.23 19.18
C GLY A 279 19.48 -26.97 19.02
N THR A 280 19.87 -27.80 20.00
CA THR A 280 21.10 -28.59 19.94
C THR A 280 20.93 -29.78 18.99
N THR A 281 19.79 -30.46 19.05
CA THR A 281 19.41 -31.51 18.12
C THR A 281 18.06 -31.22 17.48
N TRP A 282 17.90 -31.69 16.23
CA TRP A 282 16.73 -31.45 15.40
C TRP A 282 16.22 -32.77 14.84
N VAL A 283 14.92 -33.00 14.95
CA VAL A 283 14.23 -34.18 14.45
C VAL A 283 13.19 -33.76 13.44
N ALA A 284 13.24 -34.31 12.23
CA ALA A 284 12.25 -34.04 11.19
C ALA A 284 10.85 -34.47 11.65
N GLY A 285 9.92 -33.52 11.68
CA GLY A 285 8.50 -33.77 11.92
C GLY A 285 7.69 -33.89 10.61
N PHE A 286 8.11 -33.17 9.57
CA PHE A 286 7.51 -33.22 8.24
C PHE A 286 8.53 -32.83 7.17
N ASP A 287 8.60 -33.58 6.07
CA ASP A 287 9.46 -33.30 4.92
C ASP A 287 8.60 -33.40 3.65
N GLY A 288 8.01 -32.25 3.29
CA GLY A 288 7.07 -32.14 2.18
C GLY A 288 7.76 -31.74 0.88
N HIS A 289 7.46 -32.47 -0.18
CA HIS A 289 7.85 -32.15 -1.54
C HIS A 289 6.64 -31.62 -2.31
N TYR A 290 6.67 -30.35 -2.69
CA TYR A 290 5.59 -29.61 -3.32
C TYR A 290 5.81 -29.64 -4.83
N VAL A 291 4.95 -30.36 -5.55
CA VAL A 291 5.00 -30.46 -7.03
C VAL A 291 3.84 -29.66 -7.60
N LYS A 292 4.12 -28.86 -8.63
CA LYS A 292 3.09 -28.02 -9.28
C LYS A 292 1.93 -28.89 -9.76
N LYS A 293 0.70 -28.46 -9.46
CA LYS A 293 -0.48 -29.04 -10.11
C LYS A 293 -0.48 -28.59 -11.57
N PHE A 294 -0.48 -29.55 -12.49
CA PHE A 294 -0.81 -29.28 -13.87
C PHE A 294 -2.34 -29.33 -13.97
N THR A 295 -2.96 -28.20 -14.28
CA THR A 295 -4.33 -28.20 -14.80
C THR A 295 -4.29 -28.72 -16.23
N ASP A 296 -4.93 -29.86 -16.47
CA ASP A 296 -5.30 -30.32 -17.82
C ASP A 296 -6.20 -29.30 -18.54
#